data_AF-A0AB35IT50-F1
#
_entry.id   AF-A0AB35IT50-F1
#
_cell.length_a   1.000
_cell.length_b   1.000
_cell.length_c   1.000
_cell.angle_alpha   90.00
_cell.angle_beta   90.00
_cell.angle_gamma   90.00
#
_symmetry.space_group_name_H-M   'P 1'
#
loop_
_entity.id
_entity.type
_entity.pdbx_description
1 polymer ?
#
loop_
_entity_poly.entity_id
_entity_poly.type
_entity_poly.pdbx_seq_one_letter_code
_entity_poly.pdbx_strand_id
1 'polypeptide(L)'
;MKKLLIIGAGGHERCCLDIARDMDIFDKISFFDDNHIDETINDYKVIVSIAEMNAFYLEYENIFIAVGNNKFRKELSDRAKKVGFNEIPLISPRSIVSKYALIKRGGQ
;
A
#
# COMPACT_ATOMS: atom_id res chain seq x y z
N MET A 1 16.50 -4.23 2.19
CA MET A 1 15.32 -4.25 3.09
C MET A 1 14.09 -3.99 2.25
N LYS A 2 13.06 -4.83 2.35
CA LYS A 2 11.79 -4.68 1.64
C LYS A 2 10.88 -3.77 2.44
N LYS A 3 10.62 -2.57 1.93
CA LYS A 3 9.72 -1.60 2.55
C LYS A 3 8.45 -1.46 1.72
N LEU A 4 7.32 -1.33 2.39
CA LEU A 4 5.99 -1.15 1.79
C LEU A 4 5.37 0.18 2.24
N LEU A 5 4.94 0.97 1.27
CA LEU A 5 4.07 2.11 1.50
C LEU A 5 2.62 1.74 1.23
N ILE A 6 1.72 1.98 2.19
CA ILE A 6 0.27 1.83 2.02
C ILE A 6 -0.37 3.22 1.91
N ILE A 7 -1.16 3.45 0.86
CA ILE A 7 -1.92 4.69 0.68
C ILE A 7 -3.33 4.53 1.23
N GLY A 8 -3.71 5.42 2.14
CA GLY A 8 -4.96 5.39 2.89
C GLY A 8 -4.79 4.72 4.25
N ALA A 9 -5.49 5.24 5.27
CA ALA A 9 -5.39 4.79 6.65
C ALA A 9 -6.76 4.67 7.35
N GLY A 10 -7.84 4.54 6.56
CA GLY A 10 -9.19 4.27 7.03
C GLY A 10 -9.44 2.83 7.51
N GLY A 11 -10.71 2.45 7.58
CA GLY A 11 -11.13 1.14 8.09
C GLY A 11 -10.77 -0.05 7.18
N HIS A 12 -10.84 0.12 5.86
CA HIS A 12 -10.47 -0.92 4.89
C HIS A 12 -8.95 -1.15 4.87
N GLU A 13 -8.21 -0.05 5.04
CA GLU A 13 -6.77 0.03 4.96
C GLU A 13 -6.07 -0.68 6.11
N ARG A 14 -6.75 -0.76 7.27
CA ARG A 14 -6.32 -1.58 8.41
C ARG A 14 -6.34 -3.08 8.08
N CYS A 15 -7.34 -3.57 7.33
CA CYS A 15 -7.34 -4.97 6.89
C CYS A 15 -6.19 -5.26 5.92
N CYS A 16 -5.84 -4.30 5.05
CA CYS A 16 -4.70 -4.43 4.16
C CYS A 16 -3.37 -4.52 4.94
N LEU A 17 -3.24 -3.77 6.03
CA LEU A 17 -2.08 -3.88 6.93
C LEU A 17 -1.97 -5.27 7.57
N ASP A 18 -3.08 -5.84 8.04
CA ASP A 18 -3.08 -7.19 8.62
C ASP A 18 -2.62 -8.22 7.59
N ILE A 19 -3.09 -8.12 6.34
CA ILE A 19 -2.61 -8.98 5.25
C ILE A 19 -1.11 -8.78 5.01
N ALA A 20 -0.64 -7.54 4.93
CA ALA A 20 0.76 -7.22 4.69
C ALA A 20 1.69 -7.73 5.82
N ARG A 21 1.19 -7.73 7.07
CA ARG A 21 1.88 -8.33 8.22
C ARG A 21 1.90 -9.85 8.14
N ASP A 22 0.74 -10.47 7.88
CA ASP A 22 0.62 -11.92 7.76
C ASP A 22 1.52 -12.47 6.64
N MET A 23 1.75 -11.69 5.58
CA MET A 23 2.68 -12.05 4.50
C MET A 23 4.13 -12.18 4.98
N ASP A 24 4.54 -11.50 6.06
CA ASP A 24 5.87 -11.58 6.69
C ASP A 24 7.07 -11.44 5.72
N ILE A 25 6.93 -10.54 4.74
CA ILE A 25 7.98 -10.26 3.73
C ILE A 25 8.47 -8.81 3.72
N PHE A 26 7.93 -7.94 4.58
CA PHE A 26 8.27 -6.52 4.63
C PHE A 26 8.96 -6.19 5.96
N ASP A 27 10.16 -5.59 5.88
CA ASP A 27 10.93 -5.14 7.03
C ASP A 27 10.35 -3.85 7.65
N LYS A 28 9.64 -3.05 6.85
CA LYS A 28 8.98 -1.80 7.28
C LYS A 28 7.72 -1.58 6.46
N ILE A 29 6.65 -1.22 7.14
CA ILE A 29 5.40 -0.76 6.52
C ILE A 29 5.16 0.66 7.02
N SER A 30 4.56 1.52 6.20
CA SER A 30 4.19 2.88 6.60
C SER A 30 2.97 3.36 5.81
N PHE A 31 2.27 4.35 6.35
CA PHE A 31 1.02 4.87 5.78
C PHE A 31 1.15 6.30 5.31
N PHE A 32 0.53 6.62 4.18
CA PHE A 32 0.30 7.99 3.72
C PHE A 32 -1.21 8.21 3.62
N ASP A 33 -1.72 9.21 4.34
CA ASP A 33 -3.14 9.55 4.37
C ASP A 33 -3.30 11.03 4.71
N ASP A 34 -4.12 11.74 3.94
CA ASP A 34 -4.27 13.19 4.08
C ASP A 34 -5.09 13.60 5.31
N ASN A 35 -5.87 12.69 5.90
CA ASN A 35 -6.78 12.97 7.02
C ASN A 35 -6.24 12.50 8.38
N HIS A 36 -5.21 11.64 8.40
CA HIS A 36 -4.68 11.01 9.61
C HIS A 36 -3.17 11.28 9.79
N ILE A 37 -2.67 12.41 9.28
CA ILE A 37 -1.24 12.76 9.35
C ILE A 37 -0.78 12.79 10.82
N ASP A 38 0.41 12.21 11.07
CA ASP A 38 1.01 12.03 12.40
C ASP A 38 0.25 11.11 13.36
N GLU A 39 -0.86 10.50 12.94
CA GLU A 39 -1.53 9.46 13.72
C GLU A 39 -0.78 8.13 13.65
N THR A 40 -1.01 7.28 14.65
CA THR A 40 -0.51 5.92 14.71
C THR A 40 -1.68 4.95 14.60
N ILE A 41 -1.65 4.09 13.59
CA ILE A 41 -2.69 3.10 13.33
C ILE A 41 -2.09 1.72 13.57
N ASN A 42 -2.59 1.04 14.59
CA ASN A 42 -2.11 -0.28 15.02
C ASN A 42 -0.57 -0.32 15.15
N ASP A 43 0.06 0.68 15.76
CA ASP A 43 1.53 0.79 15.91
C ASP A 43 2.33 1.22 14.65
N TYR A 44 1.64 1.57 13.55
CA TYR A 44 2.28 2.07 12.33
C TYR A 44 1.99 3.55 12.14
N LYS A 45 3.04 4.33 11.94
CA LYS A 45 2.91 5.79 11.76
C LYS A 45 2.38 6.14 10.37
N VAL A 46 1.43 7.06 10.33
CA VAL A 46 1.09 7.82 9.12
C VAL A 46 2.15 8.91 8.97
N ILE A 47 3.02 8.75 7.97
CA ILE A 47 4.25 9.54 7.87
C ILE A 47 3.96 10.95 7.34
N VAL A 48 3.21 11.06 6.24
CA VAL A 48 2.94 12.33 5.54
C VAL A 48 1.69 12.22 4.64
N SER A 49 1.34 13.34 3.99
CA SER A 49 0.31 13.43 2.95
C SER A 49 0.64 12.61 1.70
N ILE A 50 -0.40 12.17 1.00
CA ILE A 50 -0.34 11.51 -0.32
C ILE A 50 0.32 12.43 -1.36
N ALA A 51 0.22 13.75 -1.21
CA ALA A 51 0.87 14.71 -2.09
C ALA A 51 2.39 14.53 -2.12
N GLU A 52 2.99 14.03 -1.03
CA GLU A 52 4.44 13.92 -0.87
C GLU A 52 4.99 12.54 -1.27
N MET A 53 4.14 11.58 -1.69
CA MET A 53 4.57 10.20 -2.01
C MET A 53 5.78 10.11 -2.93
N ASN A 54 5.93 11.03 -3.88
CA ASN A 54 7.04 10.99 -4.84
C ASN A 54 8.40 11.17 -4.16
N ALA A 55 8.48 11.96 -3.08
CA ALA A 55 9.73 12.23 -2.36
C ALA A 55 10.26 10.99 -1.62
N PHE A 56 9.39 10.03 -1.35
CA PHE A 56 9.70 8.83 -0.57
C PHE A 56 9.94 7.58 -1.43
N TYR A 57 9.93 7.70 -2.76
CA TYR A 57 10.22 6.59 -3.65
C TYR A 57 11.59 5.96 -3.40
N LEU A 58 12.61 6.77 -3.08
CA LEU A 58 13.94 6.25 -2.73
C LEU A 58 13.97 5.48 -1.40
N GLU A 59 12.98 5.69 -0.53
CA GLU A 59 12.84 4.93 0.71
C GLU A 59 11.92 3.72 0.54
N TYR A 60 10.83 3.84 -0.21
CA TYR A 60 9.83 2.79 -0.40
C TYR A 60 9.71 2.45 -1.89
N GLU A 61 10.29 1.33 -2.30
CA GLU A 61 10.12 0.85 -3.68
C GLU A 61 8.74 0.22 -3.90
N ASN A 62 8.16 -0.44 -2.88
CA ASN A 62 6.87 -1.10 -3.00
C ASN A 62 5.74 -0.22 -2.49
N ILE A 63 4.61 -0.24 -3.18
CA ILE A 63 3.41 0.50 -2.81
C ILE A 63 2.15 -0.37 -2.95
N PHE A 64 1.18 -0.14 -2.06
CA PHE A 64 -0.18 -0.65 -2.17
C PHE A 64 -1.19 0.49 -1.95
N ILE A 65 -2.18 0.63 -2.84
CA ILE A 65 -3.09 1.78 -2.83
C ILE A 65 -4.44 1.36 -2.25
N ALA A 66 -4.58 1.36 -0.94
CA ALA A 66 -5.75 0.84 -0.22
C ALA A 66 -6.98 1.78 -0.26
N VAL A 67 -7.19 2.52 -1.36
CA VAL A 67 -8.27 3.51 -1.48
C VAL A 67 -9.52 2.88 -2.08
N GLY A 68 -10.66 2.97 -1.39
CA GLY A 68 -11.95 2.42 -1.86
C GLY A 68 -12.53 3.12 -3.11
N ASN A 69 -12.27 4.41 -3.28
CA ASN A 69 -12.71 5.14 -4.47
C ASN A 69 -11.92 4.71 -5.72
N ASN A 70 -12.58 3.97 -6.62
CA ASN A 70 -11.96 3.39 -7.82
C ASN A 70 -11.29 4.44 -8.74
N LYS A 71 -11.89 5.62 -8.90
CA LYS A 71 -11.35 6.68 -9.76
C LYS A 71 -10.07 7.24 -9.16
N PHE A 72 -10.12 7.60 -7.88
CA PHE A 72 -8.97 8.14 -7.16
C PHE A 72 -7.86 7.09 -7.02
N ARG A 73 -8.20 5.83 -6.74
CA ARG A 73 -7.25 4.71 -6.74
C ARG A 73 -6.52 4.57 -8.07
N LYS A 74 -7.23 4.69 -9.20
CA LYS A 74 -6.61 4.66 -10.53
C LYS A 74 -5.65 5.83 -10.75
N GLU A 75 -6.03 7.04 -10.37
CA GLU A 75 -5.17 8.24 -10.48
C GLU A 75 -3.87 8.07 -9.68
N LEU A 76 -3.97 7.55 -8.44
CA LEU A 76 -2.82 7.25 -7.60
C LEU A 76 -1.95 6.12 -8.19
N SER A 77 -2.56 5.07 -8.75
CA SER A 77 -1.84 3.98 -9.41
C SER A 77 -1.06 4.47 -10.62
N ASP A 78 -1.68 5.30 -11.45
CA ASP A 78 -1.02 5.89 -12.62
C ASP A 78 0.12 6.83 -12.18
N ARG A 79 -0.06 7.59 -11.10
CA ARG A 79 1.00 8.43 -10.49
C ARG A 79 2.15 7.58 -9.95
N ALA A 80 1.86 6.53 -9.20
CA ALA A 80 2.85 5.63 -8.63
C ALA A 80 3.72 4.99 -9.74
N LYS A 81 3.09 4.53 -10.81
CA LYS A 81 3.76 3.98 -12.00
C LYS A 81 4.69 5.00 -12.67
N LYS A 82 4.26 6.26 -12.79
CA LYS A 82 5.09 7.33 -13.38
C LYS A 82 6.34 7.63 -12.56
N VAL A 83 6.26 7.51 -11.24
CA VAL A 83 7.41 7.72 -10.35
C VAL A 83 8.36 6.52 -10.37
N GLY A 84 7.84 5.32 -10.61
CA GLY A 84 8.62 4.09 -10.68
C GLY A 84 8.32 3.09 -9.56
N PHE A 85 7.33 3.38 -8.70
CA PHE A 85 6.94 2.45 -7.63
C PHE A 85 6.55 1.09 -8.18
N ASN A 86 6.94 0.05 -7.45
CA ASN A 86 6.47 -1.31 -7.63
C ASN A 86 5.12 -1.48 -6.92
N GLU A 87 4.04 -1.29 -7.68
CA GLU A 87 2.68 -1.54 -7.19
C GLU A 87 2.42 -3.05 -7.08
N ILE A 88 2.37 -3.56 -5.85
CA ILE A 88 2.22 -4.98 -5.55
C ILE A 88 0.79 -5.34 -5.17
N PRO A 89 0.32 -6.57 -5.41
CA PRO A 89 -0.88 -7.07 -4.75
C PRO A 89 -0.57 -7.48 -3.30
N LEU A 90 -1.55 -7.34 -2.42
CA LEU A 90 -1.53 -7.96 -1.08
C LEU A 90 -2.38 -9.22 -1.11
N ILE A 91 -1.74 -10.37 -1.01
CA ILE A 91 -2.40 -11.68 -1.05
C ILE A 91 -2.16 -12.35 0.29
N SER A 92 -3.22 -12.55 1.06
CA SER A 92 -3.11 -13.26 2.33
C SER A 92 -2.52 -14.66 2.12
N PRO A 93 -1.61 -15.12 2.99
CA PRO A 93 -1.15 -16.51 2.98
C PRO A 93 -2.27 -17.54 3.15
N ARG A 94 -3.44 -17.11 3.65
CA ARG A 94 -4.63 -17.94 3.80
C ARG A 94 -5.48 -18.04 2.53
N SER A 95 -5.17 -17.28 1.49
CA SER A 95 -5.92 -17.28 0.23
C SER A 95 -5.58 -18.50 -0.64
N ILE A 96 -6.61 -19.14 -1.22
CA ILE A 96 -6.43 -20.15 -2.27
C ILE A 96 -6.48 -19.45 -3.62
N VAL A 97 -5.31 -19.27 -4.24
CA VAL A 97 -5.19 -18.68 -5.58
C VAL A 97 -4.93 -19.79 -6.59
N SER A 98 -5.75 -19.85 -7.66
CA SER A 98 -5.53 -20.80 -8.75
C SER A 98 -4.14 -20.59 -9.36
N LYS A 99 -3.42 -21.69 -9.64
CA LYS A 99 -2.13 -21.64 -10.37
C LYS A 99 -2.24 -21.05 -11.79
N TYR A 100 -3.45 -20.93 -12.32
CA TYR A 100 -3.73 -20.32 -13.63
C TYR A 100 -4.23 -18.87 -13.53
N ALA A 101 -4.39 -18.32 -12.33
CA ALA A 101 -4.84 -16.95 -12.16
C ALA A 101 -3.71 -15.96 -12.51
N LEU A 102 -4.08 -14.89 -13.22
CA LEU A 102 -3.20 -13.75 -13.45
C LEU A 102 -3.64 -12.58 -12.57
N ILE A 103 -2.89 -12.33 -11.50
CA ILE A 103 -3.10 -11.17 -10.64
C ILE A 103 -2.26 -10.02 -11.17
N LYS A 104 -2.92 -8.94 -11.56
CA LYS A 104 -2.25 -7.73 -12.04
C LYS A 104 -1.65 -6.95 -10.87
N ARG A 105 -0.65 -6.11 -11.17
CA ARG A 105 -0.12 -5.11 -10.24
C ARG A 105 -1.26 -4.26 -9.67
N GLY A 106 -1.23 -4.03 -8.36
CA GLY A 106 -2.28 -3.31 -7.66
C GLY A 106 -3.65 -4.02 -7.62
N GLY A 107 -3.70 -5.32 -7.91
CA GLY A 107 -4.93 -6.11 -7.77
C GLY A 107 -5.45 -6.10 -6.33
N GLN A 108 -6.75 -5.83 -6.18
CA GLN A 108 -7.53 -5.86 -4.94
C GLN A 108 -8.73 -6.76 -5.13
#